data_AF-A0A7J8MIE4-F1
#
_entry.id   AF-A0A7J8MIE4-F1
#
_cell.length_a   1.000
_cell.length_b   1.000
_cell.length_c   1.000
_cell.angle_alpha   90.00
_cell.angle_beta   90.00
_cell.angle_gamma   90.00
#
_symmetry.space_group_name_H-M   'P 1'
#
loop_
_entity.id
_entity.type
_entity.pdbx_description
1 polymer ?
#
loop_
_entity_poly.entity_id
_entity_poly.type
_entity_poly.pdbx_seq_one_letter_code
_entity_poly.pdbx_strand_id
1 'polypeptide(L)'
;MGVFALTLRLFHAEVRKLLLIIGLAVSFIILFQCFSFSYGKIFVPSPTSKSSVVKLVSNATTLNDSNMAELFINVVANDTNASDPEEEARYKHNTLEANTGSDSSSEVNRYLDGSFSKFKDQNSHERKSKPRITQGKSLMSGYIASPDDGSTKVMVEIAKNSEKMINGPKPTTDYGGVVPFISAIVAAKGLQSSNLSSGTSSSFLGANLSSPRNAETSIGTQHTNFKPLQIESAISVSQMNSLLLQSIDSSRSLRPRRSSARDRELLSARQEIGNARVSRKVPVLHASVYQNISKFERSYEMMEQILKVYIYKEGVKPIFHQPKMRGIYASEGWFMKLMEGNKKFVVKDPRRAHLFYLPFSSNMLRSALNGQDFQHVKDLQKYLKDYVELIAGKYSFWNRTGGADHFLVACHDWAIQLTKNIRSCIRALCNSNAAKGFEIGKDTTLPVTYIRSMEAPVENLGGKPPSERNILAFFAGGMHGYLRPILLQYWQNKESDMKIFGPMPRDVEGKRKYREHMKSSKYCICAKGYEVHTPRVVESIYYECVPVIISDDYVPPFFEVLNWEAFAILVQEKDIPSLRNILLSIPEEKYLEMHARVKLVQGHFLWHKRPVKYDLFHMILHSVWYNRVFHIKTR
;
A
#
# COMPACT_ATOMS: atom_id res chain seq x y z
N MET A 1 34.13 42.66 46.68
CA MET A 1 33.00 42.33 47.58
C MET A 1 31.62 42.48 46.95
N GLY A 2 31.26 43.61 46.32
CA GLY A 2 29.86 43.87 45.91
C GLY A 2 29.20 42.92 44.89
N VAL A 3 29.93 42.43 43.88
CA VAL A 3 29.32 41.64 42.77
C VAL A 3 28.79 40.28 43.23
N PHE A 4 29.51 39.59 44.11
CA PHE A 4 29.16 38.23 44.57
C PHE A 4 27.90 38.22 45.46
N ALA A 5 27.70 39.27 46.26
CA ALA A 5 26.48 39.44 47.06
C ALA A 5 25.23 39.69 46.19
N LEU A 6 25.40 40.32 45.01
CA LEU A 6 24.30 40.58 44.08
C LEU A 6 23.87 39.31 43.34
N THR A 7 24.81 38.49 42.86
CA THR A 7 24.50 37.19 42.24
C THR A 7 23.82 36.23 43.22
N LEU A 8 24.27 36.16 44.47
CA LEU A 8 23.65 35.29 45.47
C LEU A 8 22.19 35.71 45.78
N ARG A 9 21.92 37.03 45.86
CA ARG A 9 20.55 37.55 46.03
C ARG A 9 19.65 37.26 44.83
N LEU A 10 20.14 37.41 43.60
CA LEU A 10 19.39 37.07 42.38
C LEU A 10 19.09 35.56 42.32
N PHE A 11 20.05 34.71 42.66
CA PHE A 11 19.84 33.26 42.70
C PHE A 11 18.77 32.85 43.73
N HIS A 12 18.81 33.41 44.94
CA HIS A 12 17.75 33.20 45.94
C HIS A 12 16.38 33.72 45.52
N ALA A 13 16.30 34.82 44.75
CA ALA A 13 15.03 35.33 44.24
C ALA A 13 14.38 34.38 43.22
N GLU A 14 15.16 33.83 42.28
CA GLU A 14 14.65 32.88 41.28
C GLU A 14 14.32 31.51 41.90
N VAL A 15 15.10 31.03 42.89
CA VAL A 15 14.75 29.82 43.64
C VAL A 15 13.42 29.99 44.40
N ARG A 16 13.17 31.16 45.00
CA ARG A 16 11.88 31.45 45.66
C ARG A 16 10.71 31.48 44.68
N LYS A 17 10.88 32.06 43.48
CA LYS A 17 9.86 31.99 42.41
C LYS A 17 9.58 30.55 41.98
N LEU A 18 10.62 29.74 41.79
CA LEU A 18 10.48 28.35 41.39
C LEU A 18 9.69 27.53 42.43
N LEU A 19 10.00 27.71 43.72
CA LEU A 19 9.27 27.07 44.81
C LEU A 19 7.80 27.53 44.89
N LEU A 20 7.49 28.80 44.65
CA LEU A 20 6.11 29.30 44.55
C LEU A 20 5.34 28.69 43.37
N ILE A 21 5.98 28.55 42.21
CA ILE A 21 5.36 27.92 41.02
C ILE A 21 5.08 26.44 41.27
N ILE A 22 6.03 25.71 41.88
CA ILE A 22 5.83 24.30 42.25
C ILE A 22 4.71 24.16 43.29
N GLY A 23 4.67 25.02 44.31
CA GLY A 23 3.60 25.05 45.31
C GLY A 23 2.22 25.26 44.69
N LEU A 24 2.08 26.25 43.80
CA LEU A 24 0.83 26.50 43.07
C LEU A 24 0.41 25.33 42.19
N ALA A 25 1.36 24.68 41.50
CA ALA A 25 1.06 23.49 40.69
C ALA A 25 0.56 22.32 41.54
N VAL A 26 1.18 22.06 42.69
CA VAL A 26 0.75 21.01 43.64
C VAL A 26 -0.62 21.33 44.22
N SER A 27 -0.88 22.58 44.65
CA SER A 27 -2.21 22.99 45.12
C SER A 27 -3.28 22.84 44.03
N PHE A 28 -2.97 23.12 42.77
CA PHE A 28 -3.91 22.95 41.66
C PHE A 28 -4.23 21.47 41.39
N ILE A 29 -3.23 20.58 41.49
CA ILE A 29 -3.42 19.12 41.38
C ILE A 29 -4.30 18.60 42.53
N ILE A 30 -4.04 19.04 43.76
CA ILE A 30 -4.85 18.66 44.93
C ILE A 30 -6.29 19.14 44.77
N LEU A 31 -6.52 20.41 44.38
CA LEU A 31 -7.86 20.90 44.07
C LEU A 31 -8.56 20.04 43.01
N PHE A 32 -7.86 19.74 41.91
CA PHE A 32 -8.42 18.94 40.82
C PHE A 32 -8.81 17.53 41.29
N GLN A 33 -8.00 16.90 42.15
CA GLN A 33 -8.33 15.61 42.76
C GLN A 33 -9.53 15.70 43.71
N CYS A 34 -9.63 16.77 44.52
CA CYS A 34 -10.79 17.00 45.40
C CYS A 34 -12.10 17.24 44.63
N PHE A 35 -12.06 17.85 43.44
CA PHE A 35 -13.26 18.10 42.62
C PHE A 35 -13.59 16.99 41.60
N SER A 36 -12.69 16.03 41.35
CA SER A 36 -12.90 14.97 40.35
C SER A 36 -13.77 13.78 40.83
N PHE A 37 -14.36 13.85 42.02
CA PHE A 37 -15.05 12.69 42.62
C PHE A 37 -16.48 12.96 43.13
N SER A 38 -17.33 13.65 42.34
CA SER A 38 -18.77 13.68 42.63
C SER A 38 -19.72 14.02 41.45
N TYR A 39 -19.64 13.31 40.32
CA TYR A 39 -20.75 13.26 39.34
C TYR A 39 -20.83 11.89 38.65
N GLY A 40 -22.03 11.29 38.57
CA GLY A 40 -22.29 10.18 37.63
C GLY A 40 -22.70 8.80 38.18
N LYS A 41 -23.35 8.67 39.34
CA LYS A 41 -24.17 7.47 39.63
C LYS A 41 -25.61 7.69 39.16
N ILE A 42 -25.98 7.13 38.02
CA ILE A 42 -27.39 7.01 37.59
C ILE A 42 -27.78 5.53 37.64
N PHE A 43 -28.90 5.26 38.30
CA PHE A 43 -29.52 3.94 38.39
C PHE A 43 -30.06 3.47 37.04
N VAL A 44 -29.92 2.18 36.74
CA VAL A 44 -30.70 1.48 35.72
C VAL A 44 -31.33 0.23 36.37
N PRO A 45 -32.67 0.06 36.32
CA PRO A 45 -33.32 -1.08 36.95
C PRO A 45 -33.21 -2.36 36.10
N SER A 46 -33.12 -3.51 36.78
CA SER A 46 -33.09 -4.83 36.17
C SER A 46 -34.50 -5.32 35.81
N PRO A 47 -34.72 -5.98 34.65
CA PRO A 47 -35.95 -6.71 34.36
C PRO A 47 -35.95 -8.09 35.05
N THR A 48 -37.12 -8.50 35.55
CA THR A 48 -37.31 -9.74 36.32
C THR A 48 -37.86 -10.93 35.52
N SER A 49 -37.62 -12.14 36.04
CA SER A 49 -38.12 -13.46 35.61
C SER A 49 -37.37 -14.10 34.41
N LYS A 50 -37.13 -15.42 34.38
CA LYS A 50 -37.80 -16.55 35.08
C LYS A 50 -36.83 -17.55 35.73
N SER A 51 -37.34 -18.17 36.81
CA SER A 51 -36.89 -19.35 37.56
C SER A 51 -36.01 -20.39 36.85
N SER A 52 -34.94 -20.83 37.52
CA SER A 52 -34.73 -22.26 37.83
C SER A 52 -33.76 -22.44 39.02
N VAL A 53 -34.14 -23.30 39.98
CA VAL A 53 -33.38 -23.59 41.21
C VAL A 53 -32.67 -24.94 41.08
N VAL A 54 -31.34 -25.00 41.25
CA VAL A 54 -30.65 -26.18 41.80
C VAL A 54 -29.40 -25.77 42.61
N LYS A 55 -29.48 -26.05 43.92
CA LYS A 55 -28.46 -26.34 44.95
C LYS A 55 -27.00 -25.82 44.83
N LEU A 56 -26.60 -25.13 45.90
CA LEU A 56 -25.24 -25.14 46.46
C LEU A 56 -24.65 -26.56 46.55
N VAL A 57 -23.36 -26.70 46.21
CA VAL A 57 -22.38 -27.40 47.05
C VAL A 57 -21.12 -26.55 47.12
N SER A 58 -20.77 -26.11 48.32
CA SER A 58 -19.53 -25.42 48.63
C SER A 58 -18.40 -26.42 48.84
N ASN A 59 -17.18 -26.07 48.41
CA ASN A 59 -15.98 -26.48 49.13
C ASN A 59 -14.92 -25.39 49.00
N ALA A 60 -14.61 -24.74 50.12
CA ALA A 60 -13.49 -23.82 50.24
C ALA A 60 -12.35 -24.57 50.92
N THR A 61 -11.13 -24.44 50.39
CA THR A 61 -9.91 -24.83 51.10
C THR A 61 -8.97 -23.65 51.09
N THR A 62 -8.93 -22.96 52.23
CA THR A 62 -7.79 -22.16 52.70
C THR A 62 -6.56 -23.09 52.84
N LEU A 63 -5.29 -22.68 52.91
CA LEU A 63 -4.66 -21.45 53.41
C LEU A 63 -3.15 -21.55 53.04
N ASN A 64 -2.46 -20.45 52.70
CA ASN A 64 -1.21 -20.02 53.37
C ASN A 64 -0.45 -18.94 52.58
N ASP A 65 -0.06 -17.90 53.31
CA ASP A 65 0.83 -16.83 52.89
C ASP A 65 2.31 -17.24 52.92
N SER A 66 3.17 -16.56 52.15
CA SER A 66 4.10 -15.57 52.74
C SER A 66 5.13 -15.01 51.75
N ASN A 67 5.61 -13.80 52.08
CA ASN A 67 6.81 -13.11 51.60
C ASN A 67 6.77 -12.39 50.24
N MET A 68 6.33 -11.13 50.35
CA MET A 68 6.80 -9.99 49.54
C MET A 68 8.34 -9.87 49.54
N ALA A 69 8.88 -9.53 48.37
CA ALA A 69 10.09 -8.72 48.23
C ALA A 69 9.85 -7.72 47.09
N GLU A 70 10.04 -6.43 47.37
CA GLU A 70 9.88 -5.36 46.37
C GLU A 70 10.98 -5.43 45.28
N LEU A 71 10.68 -4.98 44.05
CA LEU A 71 11.44 -3.88 43.45
C LEU A 71 10.77 -3.27 42.19
N PHE A 72 10.65 -1.95 42.21
CA PHE A 72 10.41 -0.98 41.12
C PHE A 72 9.38 -1.24 40.00
N ILE A 73 8.26 -0.52 40.15
CA ILE A 73 7.40 -0.09 39.05
C ILE A 73 8.16 0.86 38.12
N ASN A 74 8.13 0.58 36.81
CA ASN A 74 8.26 1.60 35.76
C ASN A 74 6.88 1.83 35.14
N VAL A 75 6.23 2.96 35.46
CA VAL A 75 4.95 3.33 34.86
C VAL A 75 5.18 3.76 33.41
N VAL A 76 5.02 2.82 32.48
CA VAL A 76 4.78 3.17 31.08
C VAL A 76 3.29 3.44 30.92
N ALA A 77 2.95 4.67 30.53
CA ALA A 77 1.57 5.04 30.24
C ALA A 77 0.98 4.13 29.15
N ASN A 78 -0.06 3.39 29.52
CA ASN A 78 -0.69 2.42 28.64
C ASN A 78 -1.75 3.10 27.77
N ASP A 79 -1.31 3.75 26.69
CA ASP A 79 -2.21 4.39 25.72
C ASP A 79 -3.00 3.34 24.91
N THR A 80 -4.10 2.87 25.50
CA THR A 80 -5.14 2.10 24.83
C THR A 80 -5.87 2.95 23.80
N ASN A 81 -5.30 3.02 22.60
CA ASN A 81 -6.04 3.30 21.37
C ASN A 81 -5.92 2.09 20.43
N ALA A 82 -6.54 0.99 20.87
CA ALA A 82 -6.83 -0.15 20.02
C ALA A 82 -8.05 0.17 19.13
N SER A 83 -8.11 -0.46 17.96
CA SER A 83 -9.30 -0.50 17.11
C SER A 83 -10.52 -0.96 17.90
N ASP A 84 -11.61 -0.22 17.77
CA ASP A 84 -12.83 -0.36 18.56
C ASP A 84 -13.48 -1.75 18.42
N PRO A 85 -13.76 -2.50 19.50
CA PRO A 85 -14.54 -3.74 19.41
C PRO A 85 -15.97 -3.53 18.90
N GLU A 86 -16.50 -2.29 18.93
CA GLU A 86 -17.78 -1.96 18.30
C GLU A 86 -17.78 -2.07 16.76
N GLU A 87 -16.60 -2.04 16.12
CA GLU A 87 -16.45 -2.16 14.66
C GLU A 87 -16.90 -3.54 14.15
N GLU A 88 -16.79 -4.58 14.99
CA GLU A 88 -17.12 -5.97 14.65
C GLU A 88 -18.62 -6.30 14.88
N ALA A 89 -19.28 -5.58 15.79
CA ALA A 89 -20.70 -5.77 16.09
C ALA A 89 -21.62 -5.06 15.06
N ARG A 90 -21.32 -3.81 14.69
CA ARG A 90 -22.19 -3.00 13.81
C ARG A 90 -22.28 -3.52 12.38
N TYR A 91 -21.23 -4.20 11.86
CA TYR A 91 -21.22 -4.70 10.48
C TYR A 91 -22.26 -5.81 10.23
N LYS A 92 -22.65 -6.58 11.27
CA LYS A 92 -23.68 -7.62 11.13
C LYS A 92 -25.08 -7.06 10.89
N HIS A 93 -25.41 -5.89 11.46
CA HIS A 93 -26.76 -5.33 11.37
C HIS A 93 -27.06 -4.77 9.96
N ASN A 94 -26.14 -3.99 9.40
CA ASN A 94 -26.35 -3.28 8.13
C ASN A 94 -26.38 -4.19 6.89
N THR A 95 -26.17 -5.50 7.04
CA THR A 95 -26.23 -6.45 5.90
C THR A 95 -27.60 -7.12 5.77
N LEU A 96 -28.53 -6.94 6.73
CA LEU A 96 -29.82 -7.63 6.74
C LEU A 96 -31.00 -6.81 6.17
N GLU A 97 -30.91 -5.48 6.14
CA GLU A 97 -32.04 -4.59 5.81
C GLU A 97 -32.04 -4.06 4.37
N ALA A 98 -30.99 -4.33 3.58
CA ALA A 98 -30.89 -3.87 2.19
C ALA A 98 -31.66 -4.76 1.20
N ASN A 99 -32.93 -5.10 1.49
CA ASN A 99 -33.77 -5.91 0.58
C ASN A 99 -35.29 -5.78 0.76
N THR A 100 -35.82 -4.57 1.01
CA THR A 100 -37.27 -4.29 0.88
C THR A 100 -37.56 -2.90 0.33
N GLY A 101 -38.32 -2.85 -0.76
CA GLY A 101 -39.28 -1.80 -1.14
C GLY A 101 -38.87 -0.32 -1.08
N SER A 102 -38.71 0.30 -2.24
CA SER A 102 -38.96 1.73 -2.41
C SER A 102 -40.21 1.94 -3.25
N ASP A 103 -41.17 2.74 -2.76
CA ASP A 103 -42.02 3.53 -3.66
C ASP A 103 -42.68 4.74 -2.94
N SER A 104 -43.23 5.68 -3.72
CA SER A 104 -44.03 6.85 -3.29
C SER A 104 -43.32 8.07 -2.64
N SER A 105 -42.75 8.92 -3.51
CA SER A 105 -43.08 10.36 -3.72
C SER A 105 -43.51 11.35 -2.61
N SER A 106 -43.19 12.63 -2.89
CA SER A 106 -43.75 13.91 -2.38
C SER A 106 -43.28 14.40 -1.00
N GLU A 107 -43.22 15.70 -0.65
CA GLU A 107 -43.03 16.99 -1.35
C GLU A 107 -42.86 18.10 -0.25
N VAL A 108 -42.59 19.37 -0.62
CA VAL A 108 -42.89 20.61 0.15
C VAL A 108 -41.90 21.15 1.23
N ASN A 109 -41.26 22.28 0.84
CA ASN A 109 -40.88 23.52 1.59
C ASN A 109 -39.86 23.58 2.76
N ARG A 110 -38.87 24.48 2.54
CA ARG A 110 -38.47 25.68 3.33
C ARG A 110 -38.48 25.62 4.87
N TYR A 111 -37.41 26.13 5.50
CA TYR A 111 -37.45 27.33 6.35
C TYR A 111 -36.02 27.91 6.59
N LEU A 112 -35.93 29.25 6.59
CA LEU A 112 -34.87 30.23 7.02
C LEU A 112 -33.44 29.74 7.36
N ASP A 113 -32.35 30.33 6.85
CA ASP A 113 -31.87 31.73 6.94
C ASP A 113 -31.51 32.20 8.37
N GLY A 114 -30.35 32.84 8.55
CA GLY A 114 -29.77 33.10 9.87
C GLY A 114 -28.29 33.51 9.94
N SER A 115 -27.88 34.48 9.12
CA SER A 115 -26.79 35.47 9.35
C SER A 115 -25.75 35.26 10.47
N PHE A 116 -24.45 35.39 10.12
CA PHE A 116 -23.58 36.32 10.87
C PHE A 116 -22.49 36.91 9.96
N SER A 117 -22.14 38.18 10.19
CA SER A 117 -21.24 38.96 9.32
C SER A 117 -20.21 39.76 10.11
N LYS A 118 -19.17 40.25 9.39
CA LYS A 118 -18.13 41.21 9.81
C LYS A 118 -17.13 40.74 10.88
N PHE A 119 -15.85 40.74 10.49
CA PHE A 119 -14.95 41.80 10.95
C PHE A 119 -14.09 42.31 9.78
N LYS A 120 -13.59 43.54 9.88
CA LYS A 120 -13.04 44.33 8.76
C LYS A 120 -11.68 44.96 9.16
N ASP A 121 -10.75 44.98 8.20
CA ASP A 121 -9.52 45.80 8.04
C ASP A 121 -8.76 46.37 9.24
N GLN A 122 -7.42 46.23 9.25
CA GLN A 122 -6.50 47.40 9.11
C GLN A 122 -5.01 47.05 8.88
N ASN A 123 -4.46 47.63 7.81
CA ASN A 123 -3.17 48.33 7.66
C ASN A 123 -1.80 47.76 8.14
N SER A 124 -1.01 47.37 7.14
CA SER A 124 0.34 47.89 6.78
C SER A 124 1.38 48.31 7.83
N HIS A 125 2.61 47.80 7.68
CA HIS A 125 3.81 48.66 7.60
C HIS A 125 4.95 47.99 6.80
N GLU A 126 5.59 48.75 5.90
CA GLU A 126 6.86 48.38 5.25
C GLU A 126 8.06 48.50 6.21
N ARG A 127 9.10 47.69 6.00
CA ARG A 127 10.50 48.16 6.08
C ARG A 127 11.43 47.34 5.21
N LYS A 128 12.19 48.03 4.34
CA LYS A 128 13.27 47.47 3.51
C LYS A 128 14.59 47.47 4.29
N SER A 129 15.38 46.41 4.17
CA SER A 129 16.85 46.50 4.20
C SER A 129 17.50 45.25 3.59
N LYS A 130 18.45 45.46 2.66
CA LYS A 130 19.49 44.52 2.22
C LYS A 130 20.86 45.06 2.71
N PRO A 131 21.99 44.38 2.45
CA PRO A 131 22.37 43.05 2.92
C PRO A 131 23.68 43.15 3.73
N ARG A 132 24.15 42.05 4.35
CA ARG A 132 25.57 41.95 4.76
C ARG A 132 26.16 40.57 4.49
N ILE A 133 27.29 40.58 3.81
CA ILE A 133 28.18 39.44 3.62
C ILE A 133 29.17 39.44 4.78
N THR A 134 29.38 38.27 5.41
CA THR A 134 30.66 37.96 6.07
C THR A 134 30.84 36.45 6.10
N GLN A 135 32.06 36.00 5.79
CA GLN A 135 32.49 34.60 5.86
C GLN A 135 32.64 34.14 7.31
N GLY A 136 32.72 32.82 7.53
CA GLY A 136 33.53 32.32 8.65
C GLY A 136 33.06 31.04 9.33
N LYS A 137 33.78 29.95 9.02
CA LYS A 137 34.02 28.74 9.84
C LYS A 137 32.98 27.62 9.78
N SER A 138 33.20 26.76 8.78
CA SER A 138 32.95 25.32 8.90
C SER A 138 33.98 24.70 9.84
N LEU A 139 33.54 23.75 10.69
CA LEU A 139 34.41 22.84 11.41
C LEU A 139 33.89 21.42 11.15
N MET A 140 34.56 20.71 10.24
CA MET A 140 34.35 19.28 10.01
C MET A 140 35.63 18.57 10.45
N SER A 141 35.47 17.60 11.35
CA SER A 141 36.42 16.51 11.57
C SER A 141 35.74 15.23 11.05
N GLY A 142 36.40 14.30 10.37
CA GLY A 142 37.80 14.27 9.99
C GLY A 142 38.24 12.81 9.89
N TYR A 143 38.32 12.29 8.66
CA TYR A 143 39.03 11.05 8.35
C TYR A 143 39.76 11.26 7.03
N ILE A 144 41.08 11.15 7.10
CA ILE A 144 42.02 11.41 6.00
C ILE A 144 42.32 10.10 5.31
N ALA A 145 42.31 10.12 3.98
CA ALA A 145 43.04 9.15 3.16
C ALA A 145 44.24 9.87 2.56
N SER A 146 45.37 9.17 2.41
CA SER A 146 46.48 9.58 1.55
C SER A 146 47.01 8.37 0.76
N PRO A 147 47.55 8.59 -0.46
CA PRO A 147 47.93 7.54 -1.40
C PRO A 147 49.45 7.34 -1.50
N ASP A 148 49.86 6.35 -2.31
CA ASP A 148 50.99 6.30 -3.26
C ASP A 148 50.89 4.89 -3.91
N ASP A 149 50.69 4.70 -5.22
CA ASP A 149 51.56 4.91 -6.40
C ASP A 149 52.68 3.86 -6.57
N GLY A 150 52.98 3.48 -7.82
CA GLY A 150 54.05 2.53 -8.17
C GLY A 150 53.62 1.33 -9.03
N SER A 151 53.79 1.44 -10.34
CA SER A 151 53.74 0.31 -11.30
C SER A 151 54.95 -0.62 -11.19
N THR A 152 54.84 -1.91 -11.61
CA THR A 152 55.80 -2.61 -12.52
C THR A 152 55.31 -4.03 -12.90
N LYS A 153 55.88 -4.57 -13.98
CA LYS A 153 55.55 -5.77 -14.77
C LYS A 153 55.96 -7.13 -14.16
N VAL A 154 55.17 -8.17 -14.52
CA VAL A 154 55.58 -9.51 -15.04
C VAL A 154 56.66 -10.32 -14.30
N MET A 155 56.31 -11.51 -13.81
CA MET A 155 56.86 -12.79 -14.33
C MET A 155 56.07 -14.03 -13.87
N VAL A 156 56.13 -15.08 -14.70
CA VAL A 156 55.67 -16.45 -14.42
C VAL A 156 56.86 -17.26 -13.96
N GLU A 157 56.69 -18.17 -13.00
CA GLU A 157 57.62 -19.30 -12.85
C GLU A 157 56.91 -20.60 -12.42
N ILE A 158 57.51 -21.75 -12.78
CA ILE A 158 56.91 -23.08 -12.79
C ILE A 158 57.81 -24.06 -12.03
N ALA A 159 57.23 -24.89 -11.16
CA ALA A 159 57.75 -26.22 -10.79
C ALA A 159 56.53 -27.13 -10.47
N LYS A 160 56.18 -28.20 -11.20
CA LYS A 160 56.87 -29.44 -11.63
C LYS A 160 57.26 -30.41 -10.50
N ASN A 161 56.48 -31.50 -10.37
CA ASN A 161 56.85 -32.93 -10.28
C ASN A 161 55.64 -33.73 -9.75
N SER A 162 55.37 -34.99 -10.10
CA SER A 162 55.86 -35.89 -11.16
C SER A 162 54.91 -37.10 -11.30
N GLU A 163 54.96 -37.83 -12.41
CA GLU A 163 53.96 -38.84 -12.82
C GLU A 163 54.15 -40.25 -12.21
N LYS A 164 53.11 -41.10 -12.32
CA LYS A 164 53.29 -42.53 -12.65
C LYS A 164 52.05 -43.15 -13.32
N MET A 165 52.22 -43.71 -14.52
CA MET A 165 51.25 -44.56 -15.24
C MET A 165 51.45 -46.05 -14.90
N ILE A 166 50.48 -46.91 -15.28
CA ILE A 166 50.72 -48.17 -16.05
C ILE A 166 49.41 -48.75 -16.65
N ASN A 167 49.45 -48.94 -17.98
CA ASN A 167 48.79 -49.92 -18.89
C ASN A 167 47.28 -50.27 -18.87
N GLY A 168 46.70 -50.31 -20.08
CA GLY A 168 45.48 -51.07 -20.43
C GLY A 168 45.80 -52.27 -21.35
N PRO A 169 44.78 -52.94 -21.93
CA PRO A 169 44.57 -52.82 -23.39
C PRO A 169 43.09 -52.75 -23.87
N LYS A 170 42.94 -52.65 -25.19
CA LYS A 170 41.79 -52.28 -26.06
C LYS A 170 41.23 -53.52 -26.83
N PRO A 171 40.33 -53.42 -27.85
CA PRO A 171 39.21 -52.49 -28.11
C PRO A 171 37.93 -53.16 -28.70
N THR A 172 36.84 -52.38 -28.76
CA THR A 172 35.83 -52.27 -29.86
C THR A 172 34.91 -51.06 -29.51
N THR A 173 33.93 -50.55 -30.28
CA THR A 173 33.76 -50.10 -31.69
C THR A 173 32.48 -49.23 -31.64
N ASP A 174 32.19 -48.19 -32.43
CA ASP A 174 32.80 -47.33 -33.47
C ASP A 174 31.75 -46.21 -33.74
N TYR A 175 32.09 -45.15 -34.49
CA TYR A 175 31.27 -43.99 -34.90
C TYR A 175 30.79 -42.98 -33.82
N GLY A 176 30.75 -41.70 -34.22
CA GLY A 176 30.44 -40.55 -33.35
C GLY A 176 29.74 -39.39 -34.07
N GLY A 177 29.75 -38.21 -33.44
CA GLY A 177 28.97 -37.01 -33.81
C GLY A 177 27.90 -36.74 -32.76
N VAL A 178 28.01 -35.73 -31.87
CA VAL A 178 27.78 -34.29 -32.11
C VAL A 178 26.42 -34.05 -32.81
N VAL A 179 25.38 -33.59 -32.08
CA VAL A 179 24.89 -32.18 -31.98
C VAL A 179 23.99 -32.02 -30.69
N PRO A 180 23.15 -30.99 -30.39
CA PRO A 180 23.12 -30.43 -29.03
C PRO A 180 21.72 -30.32 -28.36
N PHE A 181 21.66 -29.53 -27.27
CA PHE A 181 20.50 -28.80 -26.73
C PHE A 181 19.17 -28.86 -27.52
N ILE A 182 18.10 -29.31 -26.85
CA ILE A 182 16.71 -29.05 -27.28
C ILE A 182 16.00 -28.23 -26.20
N SER A 183 15.61 -27.01 -26.58
CA SER A 183 14.59 -26.22 -25.87
C SER A 183 13.23 -26.56 -26.47
N ALA A 184 12.26 -26.96 -25.65
CA ALA A 184 10.95 -27.40 -26.10
C ALA A 184 9.96 -26.21 -26.20
N ILE A 185 9.84 -25.64 -27.40
CA ILE A 185 8.67 -24.84 -27.79
C ILE A 185 7.79 -25.73 -28.69
N VAL A 186 6.56 -26.03 -28.24
CA VAL A 186 5.58 -26.73 -29.08
C VAL A 186 4.59 -25.72 -29.64
N ALA A 187 4.79 -25.35 -30.91
CA ALA A 187 3.81 -24.70 -31.75
C ALA A 187 3.65 -25.54 -33.02
N ALA A 188 2.44 -26.01 -33.30
CA ALA A 188 2.17 -26.85 -34.46
C ALA A 188 2.01 -26.02 -35.73
N LYS A 189 2.81 -26.36 -36.76
CA LYS A 189 2.57 -26.00 -38.18
C LYS A 189 1.30 -26.76 -38.65
N GLY A 190 0.50 -26.33 -39.62
CA GLY A 190 0.71 -25.31 -40.64
C GLY A 190 0.80 -25.95 -42.04
N LEU A 191 -0.10 -25.61 -42.97
CA LEU A 191 -0.04 -26.04 -44.37
C LEU A 191 -0.54 -24.91 -45.30
N GLN A 192 0.07 -24.80 -46.48
CA GLN A 192 -0.27 -23.88 -47.58
C GLN A 192 -1.37 -24.54 -48.46
N SER A 193 -2.05 -23.91 -49.43
CA SER A 193 -1.77 -22.70 -50.23
C SER A 193 -3.03 -22.06 -50.87
N SER A 194 -2.85 -20.84 -51.42
CA SER A 194 -3.48 -20.29 -52.65
C SER A 194 -5.02 -20.10 -52.81
N ASN A 195 -5.37 -18.81 -52.97
CA ASN A 195 -6.29 -18.22 -53.97
C ASN A 195 -7.84 -18.23 -53.84
N LEU A 196 -8.36 -17.00 -54.04
CA LEU A 196 -9.61 -16.57 -54.72
C LEU A 196 -10.99 -16.56 -54.00
N SER A 197 -11.48 -15.32 -53.81
CA SER A 197 -12.84 -14.80 -54.03
C SER A 197 -14.11 -15.49 -53.51
N SER A 198 -14.91 -14.67 -52.79
CA SER A 198 -16.39 -14.50 -52.90
C SER A 198 -17.33 -15.65 -52.49
N GLY A 199 -18.51 -15.28 -51.96
CA GLY A 199 -19.69 -16.15 -51.97
C GLY A 199 -20.45 -16.28 -50.65
N THR A 200 -21.38 -15.36 -50.44
CA THR A 200 -22.70 -15.56 -49.77
C THR A 200 -23.03 -16.94 -49.18
N SER A 201 -23.35 -16.97 -47.88
CA SER A 201 -24.04 -18.10 -47.22
C SER A 201 -25.57 -18.03 -47.40
N SER A 202 -26.17 -19.08 -47.95
CA SER A 202 -27.63 -19.31 -47.96
C SER A 202 -28.03 -20.49 -47.05
N SER A 203 -29.33 -20.59 -46.74
CA SER A 203 -29.93 -21.35 -45.64
C SER A 203 -30.60 -22.68 -46.06
N PHE A 204 -31.25 -23.35 -45.07
CA PHE A 204 -32.26 -24.45 -45.17
C PHE A 204 -31.72 -25.90 -45.22
N LEU A 205 -32.40 -26.97 -44.74
CA LEU A 205 -33.46 -27.19 -43.71
C LEU A 205 -33.63 -28.71 -43.41
N GLY A 206 -34.28 -29.06 -42.28
CA GLY A 206 -35.02 -30.33 -42.08
C GLY A 206 -34.24 -31.51 -41.44
N ALA A 207 -34.88 -32.51 -40.78
CA ALA A 207 -36.28 -32.68 -40.37
C ALA A 207 -36.45 -33.71 -39.21
N ASN A 208 -37.68 -33.92 -38.72
CA ASN A 208 -38.05 -34.59 -37.45
C ASN A 208 -38.20 -36.12 -37.46
N LEU A 209 -38.18 -36.74 -36.26
CA LEU A 209 -39.18 -37.68 -35.63
C LEU A 209 -38.62 -38.10 -34.23
N SER A 210 -39.35 -38.58 -33.21
CA SER A 210 -40.79 -38.76 -32.92
C SER A 210 -41.07 -38.67 -31.37
N SER A 211 -42.05 -39.39 -30.80
CA SER A 211 -42.30 -39.55 -29.33
C SER A 211 -42.93 -40.92 -29.01
N PRO A 212 -43.05 -41.31 -27.71
CA PRO A 212 -44.39 -41.32 -27.11
C PRO A 212 -44.46 -40.82 -25.64
N ARG A 213 -45.68 -40.84 -25.08
CA ARG A 213 -46.13 -40.13 -23.86
C ARG A 213 -46.02 -40.98 -22.58
N ASN A 214 -46.00 -40.31 -21.43
CA ASN A 214 -46.80 -40.66 -20.25
C ASN A 214 -47.04 -39.40 -19.40
N ALA A 215 -48.13 -39.34 -18.66
CA ALA A 215 -48.53 -38.18 -17.86
C ALA A 215 -48.77 -38.60 -16.41
N GLU A 216 -48.36 -37.76 -15.44
CA GLU A 216 -49.29 -37.20 -14.45
C GLU A 216 -48.66 -36.15 -13.51
N THR A 217 -49.56 -35.37 -12.91
CA THR A 217 -49.46 -34.47 -11.74
C THR A 217 -48.40 -33.35 -11.66
N SER A 218 -48.93 -32.14 -11.46
CA SER A 218 -48.21 -30.87 -11.34
C SER A 218 -47.84 -30.52 -9.89
N ILE A 219 -46.57 -30.21 -9.66
CA ILE A 219 -46.14 -29.34 -8.55
C ILE A 219 -45.37 -28.16 -9.15
N GLY A 220 -45.98 -26.98 -9.10
CA GLY A 220 -45.43 -25.77 -9.70
C GLY A 220 -44.21 -25.26 -8.94
N THR A 221 -43.01 -25.61 -9.41
CA THR A 221 -41.76 -25.03 -8.92
C THR A 221 -41.38 -23.88 -9.85
N GLN A 222 -41.35 -22.64 -9.32
CA GLN A 222 -40.92 -21.48 -10.10
C GLN A 222 -39.42 -21.60 -10.41
N HIS A 223 -39.10 -22.07 -11.62
CA HIS A 223 -37.75 -21.96 -12.15
C HIS A 223 -37.42 -20.49 -12.38
N THR A 224 -36.77 -19.88 -11.39
CA THR A 224 -36.07 -18.62 -11.59
C THR A 224 -35.01 -18.83 -12.65
N ASN A 225 -35.15 -18.12 -13.79
CA ASN A 225 -34.18 -18.14 -14.88
C ASN A 225 -32.88 -17.47 -14.42
N PHE A 226 -32.03 -18.23 -13.72
CA PHE A 226 -30.62 -17.91 -13.58
C PHE A 226 -29.98 -17.99 -14.98
N LYS A 227 -29.92 -16.84 -15.66
CA LYS A 227 -28.92 -16.64 -16.71
C LYS A 227 -27.56 -16.97 -16.07
N PRO A 228 -26.76 -17.91 -16.63
CA PRO A 228 -25.41 -18.11 -16.14
C PRO A 228 -24.68 -16.77 -16.20
N LEU A 229 -24.12 -16.31 -15.08
CA LEU A 229 -23.12 -15.26 -15.16
C LEU A 229 -22.01 -15.82 -16.05
N GLN A 230 -21.79 -15.20 -17.20
CA GLN A 230 -20.52 -15.37 -17.88
C GLN A 230 -19.46 -14.81 -16.94
N ILE A 231 -18.70 -15.72 -16.32
CA ILE A 231 -17.53 -15.35 -15.53
C ILE A 231 -16.53 -14.81 -16.55
N GLU A 232 -16.48 -13.49 -16.70
CA GLU A 232 -15.38 -12.83 -17.42
C GLU A 232 -14.07 -13.34 -16.82
N SER A 233 -13.16 -13.80 -17.66
CA SER A 233 -11.88 -14.32 -17.18
C SER A 233 -11.07 -13.19 -16.55
N ALA A 234 -10.59 -13.42 -15.32
CA ALA A 234 -9.73 -12.50 -14.59
C ALA A 234 -8.59 -11.94 -15.46
N ILE A 235 -8.29 -10.65 -15.30
CA ILE A 235 -7.31 -9.96 -16.13
C ILE A 235 -5.90 -10.52 -15.86
N SER A 236 -5.29 -11.11 -16.88
CA SER A 236 -3.95 -11.71 -16.79
C SER A 236 -2.84 -10.66 -16.68
N VAL A 237 -1.64 -11.07 -16.23
CA VAL A 237 -0.46 -10.20 -16.21
C VAL A 237 -0.08 -9.70 -17.61
N SER A 238 -0.22 -10.53 -18.65
CA SER A 238 0.02 -10.11 -20.03
C SER A 238 -1.02 -9.09 -20.53
N GLN A 239 -2.28 -9.20 -20.10
CA GLN A 239 -3.30 -8.18 -20.37
C GLN A 239 -3.01 -6.88 -19.60
N MET A 240 -2.61 -6.95 -18.32
CA MET A 240 -2.20 -5.78 -17.55
C MET A 240 -0.99 -5.05 -18.17
N ASN A 241 0.03 -5.79 -18.62
CA ASN A 241 1.16 -5.23 -19.37
C ASN A 241 0.72 -4.58 -20.69
N SER A 242 -0.23 -5.20 -21.41
CA SER A 242 -0.79 -4.63 -22.64
C SER A 242 -1.55 -3.32 -22.38
N LEU A 243 -2.35 -3.26 -21.32
CA LEU A 243 -3.06 -2.05 -20.89
C LEU A 243 -2.08 -0.93 -20.48
N LEU A 244 -1.00 -1.27 -19.79
CA LEU A 244 0.07 -0.31 -19.44
C LEU A 244 0.74 0.29 -20.68
N LEU A 245 1.05 -0.51 -21.70
CA LEU A 245 1.62 0.00 -22.95
C LEU A 245 0.60 0.87 -23.71
N GLN A 246 -0.64 0.39 -23.85
CA GLN A 246 -1.73 1.13 -24.51
C GLN A 246 -2.04 2.46 -23.84
N SER A 247 -1.86 2.61 -22.52
CA SER A 247 -2.13 3.87 -21.81
C SER A 247 -1.23 5.01 -22.32
N ILE A 248 0.03 4.70 -22.64
CA ILE A 248 1.05 5.66 -23.07
C ILE A 248 0.73 6.24 -24.46
N ASP A 249 0.16 5.40 -25.34
CA ASP A 249 -0.20 5.75 -26.71
C ASP A 249 -1.60 6.40 -26.80
N SER A 250 -2.57 5.89 -26.03
CA SER A 250 -3.98 6.28 -26.10
C SER A 250 -4.42 7.27 -25.02
N SER A 251 -3.47 7.98 -24.39
CA SER A 251 -3.69 8.89 -23.26
C SER A 251 -4.96 9.74 -23.40
N ARG A 252 -5.92 9.57 -22.48
CA ARG A 252 -7.22 10.27 -22.48
C ARG A 252 -7.19 11.65 -21.79
N SER A 253 -6.01 12.10 -21.34
CA SER A 253 -5.83 13.43 -20.72
C SER A 253 -6.40 14.55 -21.59
N LEU A 254 -6.96 15.59 -20.97
CA LEU A 254 -7.36 16.81 -21.66
C LEU A 254 -6.12 17.59 -22.13
N ARG A 255 -6.22 18.26 -23.28
CA ARG A 255 -5.18 19.20 -23.72
C ARG A 255 -5.17 20.42 -22.79
N PRO A 256 -4.00 20.91 -22.34
CA PRO A 256 -3.93 22.12 -21.52
C PRO A 256 -4.51 23.34 -22.23
N ARG A 257 -5.41 24.08 -21.57
CA ARG A 257 -5.98 25.34 -22.09
C ARG A 257 -4.91 26.40 -22.38
N ARG A 258 -3.79 26.36 -21.65
CA ARG A 258 -2.64 27.26 -21.79
C ARG A 258 -1.36 26.44 -21.62
N SER A 259 -0.35 26.72 -22.43
CA SER A 259 0.98 26.10 -22.31
C SER A 259 1.74 26.60 -21.09
N SER A 260 2.64 25.76 -20.57
CA SER A 260 3.55 26.08 -19.47
C SER A 260 5.01 25.80 -19.85
N ALA A 261 5.96 26.51 -19.25
CA ALA A 261 7.37 26.13 -19.32
C ALA A 261 7.61 24.71 -18.76
N ARG A 262 6.84 24.34 -17.73
CA ARG A 262 6.84 23.00 -17.10
C ARG A 262 6.41 21.89 -18.05
N ASP A 263 5.55 22.19 -19.03
CA ASP A 263 5.12 21.20 -20.02
C ASP A 263 6.27 20.85 -20.99
N ARG A 264 7.10 21.84 -21.34
CA ARG A 264 8.30 21.62 -22.19
C ARG A 264 9.35 20.77 -21.48
N GLU A 265 9.56 20.99 -20.18
CA GLU A 265 10.48 20.18 -19.36
C GLU A 265 9.98 18.74 -19.22
N LEU A 266 8.67 18.52 -19.05
CA LEU A 266 8.07 17.19 -19.06
C LEU A 266 8.19 16.47 -20.41
N LEU A 267 8.10 17.19 -21.53
CA LEU A 267 8.32 16.63 -22.87
C LEU A 267 9.78 16.25 -23.12
N SER A 268 10.73 17.09 -22.69
CA SER A 268 12.18 16.73 -22.68
C SER A 268 12.39 15.46 -21.86
N ALA A 269 11.80 15.37 -20.68
CA ALA A 269 11.88 14.19 -19.84
C ALA A 269 11.31 12.94 -20.50
N ARG A 270 10.14 13.03 -21.15
CA ARG A 270 9.59 11.91 -21.92
C ARG A 270 10.55 11.41 -23.00
N GLN A 271 11.21 12.32 -23.72
CA GLN A 271 12.17 12.00 -24.77
C GLN A 271 13.44 11.34 -24.20
N GLU A 272 14.02 11.93 -23.15
CA GLU A 272 15.24 11.42 -22.50
C GLU A 272 15.04 10.05 -21.83
N ILE A 273 13.87 9.81 -21.22
CA ILE A 273 13.50 8.50 -20.66
C ILE A 273 13.25 7.50 -21.80
N GLY A 274 12.59 7.92 -22.89
CA GLY A 274 12.39 7.08 -24.08
C GLY A 274 13.71 6.60 -24.69
N ASN A 275 14.73 7.47 -24.70
CA ASN A 275 16.06 7.24 -25.23
C ASN A 275 17.07 6.66 -24.21
N ALA A 276 16.60 6.20 -23.04
CA ALA A 276 17.47 5.71 -21.98
C ALA A 276 18.33 4.51 -22.45
N ARG A 277 19.65 4.67 -22.40
CA ARG A 277 20.64 3.64 -22.77
C ARG A 277 20.91 2.70 -21.59
N VAL A 278 21.34 1.48 -21.90
CA VAL A 278 21.71 0.48 -20.87
C VAL A 278 22.92 0.96 -20.06
N SER A 279 22.69 1.38 -18.82
CA SER A 279 23.74 1.64 -17.84
C SER A 279 24.35 0.31 -17.40
N ARG A 280 25.67 0.13 -17.61
CA ARG A 280 26.39 -1.08 -17.18
C ARG A 280 26.82 -1.06 -15.71
N LYS A 281 26.55 0.02 -14.96
CA LYS A 281 27.03 0.18 -13.57
C LYS A 281 26.01 0.92 -12.69
N VAL A 282 25.06 0.19 -12.11
CA VAL A 282 24.33 0.63 -10.91
C VAL A 282 24.48 -0.44 -9.82
N PRO A 283 25.38 -0.28 -8.84
CA PRO A 283 25.62 -1.30 -7.81
C PRO A 283 24.40 -1.63 -6.93
N VAL A 284 23.36 -0.80 -6.98
CA VAL A 284 22.19 -0.85 -6.08
C VAL A 284 20.93 -1.42 -6.77
N LEU A 285 20.85 -1.39 -8.11
CA LEU A 285 19.66 -1.81 -8.86
C LEU A 285 19.99 -3.04 -9.70
N HIS A 286 19.27 -4.15 -9.48
CA HIS A 286 19.49 -5.40 -10.20
C HIS A 286 18.51 -5.56 -11.37
N ALA A 287 19.00 -5.68 -12.60
CA ALA A 287 18.15 -5.65 -13.80
C ALA A 287 17.02 -6.72 -13.80
N SER A 288 17.23 -7.86 -13.15
CA SER A 288 16.28 -8.99 -13.15
C SER A 288 14.93 -8.75 -12.44
N VAL A 289 14.77 -7.64 -11.70
CA VAL A 289 13.52 -7.32 -10.98
C VAL A 289 12.75 -6.13 -11.57
N TYR A 290 13.26 -5.52 -12.64
CA TYR A 290 12.62 -4.38 -13.31
C TYR A 290 12.03 -4.78 -14.65
N GLN A 291 10.93 -4.12 -15.03
CA GLN A 291 10.40 -4.18 -16.40
C GLN A 291 11.39 -3.58 -17.40
N ASN A 292 12.00 -2.44 -17.04
CA ASN A 292 13.09 -1.82 -17.79
C ASN A 292 13.95 -0.95 -16.85
N ILE A 293 15.07 -1.49 -16.37
CA ILE A 293 15.96 -0.81 -15.43
C ILE A 293 16.48 0.53 -15.96
N SER A 294 16.87 0.60 -17.23
CA SER A 294 17.42 1.81 -17.86
C SER A 294 16.41 2.96 -17.89
N LYS A 295 15.15 2.66 -18.26
CA LYS A 295 14.06 3.65 -18.27
C LYS A 295 13.70 4.08 -16.84
N PHE A 296 13.66 3.15 -15.89
CA PHE A 296 13.42 3.48 -14.48
C PHE A 296 14.51 4.39 -13.91
N GLU A 297 15.79 4.00 -14.07
CA GLU A 297 16.95 4.79 -13.63
C GLU A 297 16.87 6.21 -14.19
N ARG A 298 16.73 6.36 -15.52
CA ARG A 298 16.66 7.68 -16.14
C ARG A 298 15.45 8.47 -15.67
N SER A 299 14.28 7.84 -15.56
CA SER A 299 13.06 8.50 -15.09
C SER A 299 13.18 9.00 -13.65
N TYR A 300 13.85 8.23 -12.79
CA TYR A 300 14.13 8.59 -11.42
C TYR A 300 15.14 9.75 -11.32
N GLU A 301 16.23 9.73 -12.09
CA GLU A 301 17.17 10.86 -12.17
C GLU A 301 16.46 12.17 -12.54
N MET A 302 15.61 12.11 -13.57
CA MET A 302 14.88 13.30 -14.04
C MET A 302 13.84 13.77 -13.02
N MET A 303 13.16 12.85 -12.33
CA MET A 303 12.33 13.19 -11.17
C MET A 303 13.15 13.96 -10.13
N GLU A 304 14.31 13.44 -9.73
CA GLU A 304 15.16 14.05 -8.71
C GLU A 304 15.67 15.44 -9.10
N GLN A 305 15.97 15.65 -10.39
CA GLN A 305 16.47 16.91 -10.92
C GLN A 305 15.37 17.96 -11.06
N ILE A 306 14.31 17.67 -11.82
CA ILE A 306 13.35 18.69 -12.25
C ILE A 306 12.00 18.67 -11.52
N LEU A 307 11.53 17.56 -10.94
CA LEU A 307 10.18 17.51 -10.33
C LEU A 307 10.01 18.60 -9.27
N LYS A 308 8.89 19.32 -9.36
CA LYS A 308 8.44 20.29 -8.36
C LYS A 308 6.94 20.11 -8.14
N VAL A 309 6.53 20.03 -6.89
CA VAL A 309 5.16 19.80 -6.44
C VAL A 309 4.66 21.05 -5.70
N TYR A 310 3.50 21.57 -6.08
CA TYR A 310 2.75 22.50 -5.24
C TYR A 310 1.74 21.72 -4.41
N ILE A 311 1.60 22.06 -3.13
CA ILE A 311 0.60 21.48 -2.24
C ILE A 311 -0.44 22.57 -1.96
N TYR A 312 -1.71 22.26 -2.21
CA TYR A 312 -2.81 23.14 -1.81
C TYR A 312 -2.87 23.31 -0.30
N LYS A 313 -3.47 24.40 0.18
CA LYS A 313 -3.54 24.72 1.63
C LYS A 313 -4.96 24.62 2.19
N GLU A 314 -5.91 24.40 1.30
CA GLU A 314 -7.34 24.33 1.54
C GLU A 314 -7.73 22.95 2.09
N GLY A 315 -8.94 22.86 2.62
CA GLY A 315 -9.48 21.63 3.18
C GLY A 315 -9.46 21.64 4.71
N VAL A 316 -10.50 21.04 5.29
CA VAL A 316 -10.74 21.03 6.74
C VAL A 316 -10.06 19.82 7.38
N LYS A 317 -9.39 20.04 8.52
CA LYS A 317 -8.84 18.97 9.37
C LYS A 317 -9.97 18.21 10.08
N PRO A 318 -9.87 16.90 10.30
CA PRO A 318 -8.70 16.04 10.07
C PRO A 318 -8.61 15.42 8.67
N ILE A 319 -9.51 15.78 7.75
CA ILE A 319 -9.62 15.12 6.43
C ILE A 319 -8.46 15.50 5.50
N PHE A 320 -8.01 16.75 5.59
CA PHE A 320 -6.85 17.28 4.89
C PHE A 320 -5.75 17.68 5.86
N HIS A 321 -4.48 17.66 5.41
CA HIS A 321 -3.33 18.17 6.18
C HIS A 321 -3.13 17.55 7.58
N GLN A 322 -3.58 16.32 7.80
CA GLN A 322 -3.46 15.61 9.07
C GLN A 322 -3.11 14.13 8.84
N PRO A 323 -1.81 13.76 8.87
CA PRO A 323 -1.37 12.43 8.50
C PRO A 323 -1.62 11.39 9.61
N LYS A 324 -2.39 10.33 9.31
CA LYS A 324 -2.51 9.13 10.17
C LYS A 324 -1.44 8.10 9.78
N MET A 325 -0.45 7.94 10.66
CA MET A 325 0.81 7.22 10.40
C MET A 325 0.84 5.76 10.90
N ARG A 326 -0.28 5.24 11.45
CA ARG A 326 -0.41 3.89 12.04
C ARG A 326 -1.64 3.17 11.48
N GLY A 327 -1.63 1.84 11.58
CA GLY A 327 -2.71 0.97 11.06
C GLY A 327 -2.50 0.58 9.59
N ILE A 328 -3.49 -0.08 8.99
CA ILE A 328 -3.38 -0.64 7.62
C ILE A 328 -3.36 0.43 6.53
N TYR A 329 -4.02 1.57 6.75
CA TYR A 329 -4.08 2.69 5.80
C TYR A 329 -2.99 3.75 6.04
N ALA A 330 -1.94 3.41 6.79
CA ALA A 330 -0.89 4.35 7.19
C ALA A 330 -0.15 5.02 6.01
N SER A 331 -0.17 4.38 4.83
CA SER A 331 0.49 4.84 3.61
C SER A 331 0.03 6.24 3.16
N GLU A 332 -1.24 6.60 3.38
CA GLU A 332 -1.73 7.97 3.12
C GLU A 332 -0.97 8.99 3.97
N GLY A 333 -0.92 8.75 5.29
CA GLY A 333 -0.30 9.65 6.25
C GLY A 333 1.20 9.74 6.07
N TRP A 334 1.87 8.60 5.84
CA TRP A 334 3.31 8.57 5.57
C TRP A 334 3.66 9.39 4.32
N PHE A 335 2.96 9.18 3.21
CA PHE A 335 3.18 9.99 2.01
C PHE A 335 2.90 11.48 2.27
N MET A 336 1.75 11.82 2.87
CA MET A 336 1.35 13.20 3.16
C MET A 336 2.40 13.93 4.00
N LYS A 337 2.80 13.36 5.14
CA LYS A 337 3.80 13.93 6.06
C LYS A 337 5.15 14.14 5.38
N LEU A 338 5.61 13.15 4.62
CA LEU A 338 6.90 13.19 3.95
C LEU A 338 6.89 14.16 2.77
N MET A 339 5.79 14.26 2.02
CA MET A 339 5.60 15.21 0.92
C MET A 339 5.58 16.64 1.43
N GLU A 340 4.77 16.95 2.45
CA GLU A 340 4.67 18.28 3.07
C GLU A 340 5.99 18.76 3.68
N GLY A 341 6.76 17.84 4.27
CA GLY A 341 8.10 18.13 4.81
C GLY A 341 9.22 18.26 3.77
N ASN A 342 8.96 17.96 2.49
CA ASN A 342 10.03 17.77 1.51
C ASN A 342 10.58 19.07 0.89
N LYS A 343 11.79 19.48 1.30
CA LYS A 343 12.46 20.69 0.79
C LYS A 343 13.00 20.59 -0.66
N LYS A 344 13.13 19.38 -1.24
CA LYS A 344 13.68 19.15 -2.59
C LYS A 344 12.59 19.27 -3.67
N PHE A 345 11.41 18.74 -3.37
CA PHE A 345 10.29 18.65 -4.32
C PHE A 345 9.25 19.76 -4.11
N VAL A 346 8.97 20.23 -2.88
CA VAL A 346 7.90 21.23 -2.66
C VAL A 346 8.31 22.63 -3.13
N VAL A 347 7.39 23.32 -3.81
CA VAL A 347 7.51 24.75 -4.16
C VAL A 347 6.37 25.57 -3.58
N LYS A 348 6.69 26.79 -3.11
CA LYS A 348 5.69 27.77 -2.62
C LYS A 348 4.95 28.51 -3.74
N ASP A 349 5.57 28.64 -4.92
CA ASP A 349 4.97 29.28 -6.08
C ASP A 349 4.37 28.22 -7.02
N PRO A 350 3.04 28.15 -7.20
CA PRO A 350 2.40 27.15 -8.04
C PRO A 350 2.78 27.26 -9.53
N ARG A 351 3.27 28.41 -9.99
CA ARG A 351 3.78 28.58 -11.37
C ARG A 351 5.03 27.74 -11.65
N ARG A 352 5.75 27.35 -10.59
CA ARG A 352 6.98 26.53 -10.67
C ARG A 352 6.71 25.03 -10.63
N ALA A 353 5.47 24.59 -10.40
CA ALA A 353 5.11 23.20 -10.18
C ALA A 353 4.78 22.44 -11.48
N HIS A 354 5.21 21.17 -11.51
CA HIS A 354 4.89 20.18 -12.53
C HIS A 354 3.67 19.34 -12.17
N LEU A 355 3.40 19.23 -10.86
CA LEU A 355 2.33 18.47 -10.24
C LEU A 355 1.71 19.23 -9.06
N PHE A 356 0.43 19.00 -8.82
CA PHE A 356 -0.35 19.62 -7.75
C PHE A 356 -0.91 18.55 -6.81
N TYR A 357 -0.44 18.51 -5.57
CA TYR A 357 -0.87 17.54 -4.57
C TYR A 357 -2.13 18.02 -3.85
N LEU A 358 -3.12 17.14 -3.77
CA LEU A 358 -4.29 17.25 -2.91
C LEU A 358 -4.00 16.46 -1.61
N PRO A 359 -3.75 17.12 -0.46
CA PRO A 359 -3.31 16.48 0.78
C PRO A 359 -4.49 15.85 1.54
N PHE A 360 -5.16 14.91 0.88
CA PHE A 360 -6.38 14.21 1.29
C PHE A 360 -6.08 12.89 2.01
N SER A 361 -6.94 12.49 2.95
CA SER A 361 -7.00 11.13 3.50
C SER A 361 -8.42 10.57 3.39
N SER A 362 -8.56 9.46 2.67
CA SER A 362 -9.85 8.76 2.54
C SER A 362 -10.26 8.07 3.85
N ASN A 363 -9.28 7.64 4.64
CA ASN A 363 -9.48 7.10 5.99
C ASN A 363 -10.02 8.18 6.96
N MET A 364 -9.47 9.39 6.92
CA MET A 364 -9.96 10.51 7.75
C MET A 364 -11.31 11.04 7.26
N LEU A 365 -11.59 11.07 5.96
CA LEU A 365 -12.94 11.37 5.46
C LEU A 365 -13.98 10.38 6.01
N ARG A 366 -13.69 9.08 5.94
CA ARG A 366 -14.56 8.02 6.47
C ARG A 366 -14.72 8.12 7.99
N SER A 367 -13.63 8.36 8.72
CA SER A 367 -13.65 8.43 10.19
C SER A 367 -14.38 9.67 10.71
N ALA A 368 -14.18 10.84 10.09
CA ALA A 368 -14.75 12.11 10.55
C ALA A 368 -16.26 12.24 10.28
N LEU A 369 -16.79 11.44 9.35
CA LEU A 369 -18.22 11.47 8.96
C LEU A 369 -19.00 10.24 9.48
N ASN A 370 -18.33 9.27 10.11
CA ASN A 370 -19.01 8.27 10.95
C ASN A 370 -19.64 8.98 12.16
N GLY A 371 -20.98 9.05 12.21
CA GLY A 371 -21.73 9.68 13.31
C GLY A 371 -22.44 10.99 12.95
N GLN A 372 -22.38 11.43 11.69
CA GLN A 372 -23.29 12.43 11.11
C GLN A 372 -24.24 11.73 10.13
N ASP A 373 -25.33 12.40 9.70
CA ASP A 373 -26.38 11.86 8.79
C ASP A 373 -25.91 11.49 7.37
N PHE A 374 -24.59 11.44 7.13
CA PHE A 374 -23.98 10.95 5.90
C PHE A 374 -24.02 9.42 5.81
N GLN A 375 -25.25 8.90 5.71
CA GLN A 375 -25.60 7.48 5.57
C GLN A 375 -24.98 6.85 4.30
N HIS A 376 -24.48 7.63 3.33
CA HIS A 376 -24.16 7.14 1.99
C HIS A 376 -22.78 7.56 1.44
N VAL A 377 -22.17 6.64 0.69
CA VAL A 377 -20.89 6.87 -0.03
C VAL A 377 -20.96 8.05 -1.01
N LYS A 378 -22.17 8.43 -1.46
CA LYS A 378 -22.42 9.60 -2.31
C LYS A 378 -22.04 10.92 -1.62
N ASP A 379 -22.23 11.03 -0.32
CA ASP A 379 -21.95 12.25 0.44
C ASP A 379 -20.45 12.47 0.58
N LEU A 380 -19.72 11.37 0.82
CA LEU A 380 -18.27 11.35 0.82
C LEU A 380 -17.68 11.72 -0.56
N GLN A 381 -18.31 11.26 -1.66
CA GLN A 381 -17.97 11.67 -3.03
C GLN A 381 -18.27 13.15 -3.30
N LYS A 382 -19.36 13.68 -2.72
CA LYS A 382 -19.73 15.09 -2.82
C LYS A 382 -18.70 15.96 -2.08
N TYR A 383 -18.30 15.58 -0.87
CA TYR A 383 -17.31 16.33 -0.08
C TYR A 383 -15.99 16.53 -0.83
N LEU A 384 -15.47 15.50 -1.50
CA LEU A 384 -14.24 15.60 -2.31
C LEU A 384 -14.45 16.41 -3.61
N LYS A 385 -15.66 16.38 -4.19
CA LYS A 385 -16.06 17.22 -5.33
C LYS A 385 -16.11 18.70 -4.93
N ASP A 386 -16.79 19.04 -3.83
CA ASP A 386 -16.93 20.40 -3.31
C ASP A 386 -15.54 21.01 -2.98
N TYR A 387 -14.63 20.22 -2.40
CA TYR A 387 -13.23 20.61 -2.19
C TYR A 387 -12.52 20.95 -3.52
N VAL A 388 -12.71 20.13 -4.55
CA VAL A 388 -12.13 20.39 -5.88
C VAL A 388 -12.75 21.61 -6.56
N GLU A 389 -14.05 21.87 -6.37
CA GLU A 389 -14.71 23.08 -6.86
C GLU A 389 -14.15 24.35 -6.18
N LEU A 390 -13.90 24.30 -4.86
CA LEU A 390 -13.18 25.35 -4.13
C LEU A 390 -11.78 25.60 -4.71
N ILE A 391 -10.99 24.54 -4.97
CA ILE A 391 -9.68 24.65 -5.60
C ILE A 391 -9.79 25.25 -7.01
N ALA A 392 -10.75 24.81 -7.81
CA ALA A 392 -10.96 25.27 -9.18
C ALA A 392 -11.41 26.74 -9.27
N GLY A 393 -12.22 27.21 -8.31
CA GLY A 393 -12.62 28.61 -8.20
C GLY A 393 -11.46 29.51 -7.74
N LYS A 394 -10.65 29.05 -6.79
CA LYS A 394 -9.55 29.84 -6.20
C LYS A 394 -8.27 29.84 -7.06
N TYR A 395 -8.02 28.79 -7.85
CA TYR A 395 -6.76 28.59 -8.56
C TYR A 395 -6.93 28.25 -10.04
N SER A 396 -6.42 29.11 -10.93
CA SER A 396 -6.46 28.89 -12.39
C SER A 396 -5.65 27.69 -12.91
N PHE A 397 -4.95 26.95 -12.02
CA PHE A 397 -4.16 25.77 -12.35
C PHE A 397 -5.04 24.53 -12.59
N TRP A 398 -6.07 24.29 -11.78
CA TRP A 398 -7.02 23.18 -12.01
C TRP A 398 -7.67 23.30 -13.39
N ASN A 399 -8.22 24.49 -13.69
CA ASN A 399 -8.89 24.78 -14.95
C ASN A 399 -7.95 24.79 -16.17
N ARG A 400 -6.61 24.75 -15.99
CA ARG A 400 -5.66 24.62 -17.09
C ARG A 400 -5.72 23.23 -17.72
N THR A 401 -5.83 22.19 -16.90
CA THR A 401 -5.68 20.77 -17.30
C THR A 401 -6.93 19.93 -17.01
N GLY A 402 -7.92 20.50 -16.31
CA GLY A 402 -9.07 19.77 -15.77
C GLY A 402 -8.70 18.81 -14.65
N GLY A 403 -7.52 18.96 -14.02
CA GLY A 403 -6.99 18.05 -13.00
C GLY A 403 -5.93 17.06 -13.50
N ALA A 404 -5.57 17.05 -14.80
CA ALA A 404 -4.60 16.09 -15.37
C ALA A 404 -3.12 16.31 -14.97
N ASP A 405 -2.84 17.29 -14.13
CA ASP A 405 -1.56 17.48 -13.41
C ASP A 405 -1.76 17.53 -11.88
N HIS A 406 -2.93 17.11 -11.40
CA HIS A 406 -3.28 16.99 -9.99
C HIS A 406 -3.20 15.52 -9.57
N PHE A 407 -2.82 15.30 -8.31
CA PHE A 407 -2.75 13.95 -7.76
C PHE A 407 -3.10 13.89 -6.28
N LEU A 408 -3.45 12.68 -5.83
CA LEU A 408 -3.74 12.36 -4.43
C LEU A 408 -3.26 10.95 -4.10
N VAL A 409 -3.14 10.66 -2.80
CA VAL A 409 -3.02 9.32 -2.24
C VAL A 409 -4.32 8.96 -1.52
N ALA A 410 -4.82 7.74 -1.70
CA ALA A 410 -5.99 7.26 -0.97
C ALA A 410 -5.93 5.73 -0.75
N CYS A 411 -5.97 5.28 0.50
CA CYS A 411 -5.74 3.88 0.85
C CYS A 411 -6.96 3.13 1.39
N HIS A 412 -8.03 3.83 1.80
CA HIS A 412 -9.25 3.18 2.26
C HIS A 412 -9.93 2.41 1.11
N ASP A 413 -10.61 1.31 1.42
CA ASP A 413 -11.28 0.41 0.47
C ASP A 413 -12.16 1.15 -0.55
N TRP A 414 -12.88 2.17 -0.08
CA TRP A 414 -13.79 3.01 -0.88
C TRP A 414 -13.10 4.06 -1.77
N ALA A 415 -11.77 4.13 -1.83
CA ALA A 415 -11.04 5.20 -2.50
C ALA A 415 -11.35 5.31 -4.01
N ILE A 416 -11.64 4.19 -4.70
CA ILE A 416 -12.08 4.21 -6.10
C ILE A 416 -13.40 4.99 -6.24
N GLN A 417 -14.38 4.68 -5.39
CA GLN A 417 -15.70 5.28 -5.39
C GLN A 417 -15.60 6.77 -5.02
N LEU A 418 -14.89 7.11 -3.95
CA LEU A 418 -14.67 8.48 -3.47
C LEU A 418 -14.07 9.38 -4.56
N THR A 419 -13.11 8.86 -5.33
CA THR A 419 -12.39 9.62 -6.36
C THR A 419 -13.08 9.63 -7.73
N LYS A 420 -14.27 9.03 -7.86
CA LYS A 420 -14.99 8.87 -9.15
C LYS A 420 -15.24 10.21 -9.87
N ASN A 421 -15.55 11.27 -9.12
CA ASN A 421 -15.81 12.61 -9.67
C ASN A 421 -14.55 13.37 -10.11
N ILE A 422 -13.37 12.88 -9.71
CA ILE A 422 -12.08 13.54 -9.95
C ILE A 422 -11.11 12.60 -10.69
N ARG A 423 -11.64 11.66 -11.47
CA ARG A 423 -10.88 10.72 -12.32
C ARG A 423 -9.97 11.38 -13.35
N SER A 424 -10.02 12.70 -13.55
CA SER A 424 -9.00 13.41 -14.33
C SER A 424 -7.65 13.47 -13.64
N CYS A 425 -7.60 13.37 -12.30
CA CYS A 425 -6.37 13.33 -11.51
C CYS A 425 -5.62 12.00 -11.69
N ILE A 426 -4.32 12.04 -11.40
CA ILE A 426 -3.51 10.85 -11.13
C ILE A 426 -3.85 10.36 -9.72
N ARG A 427 -4.31 9.12 -9.56
CA ARG A 427 -4.71 8.59 -8.26
C ARG A 427 -3.74 7.51 -7.79
N ALA A 428 -3.15 7.68 -6.62
CA ALA A 428 -2.38 6.64 -5.96
C ALA A 428 -3.29 5.89 -4.99
N LEU A 429 -3.77 4.70 -5.39
CA LEU A 429 -4.86 3.96 -4.73
C LEU A 429 -4.38 2.63 -4.16
N CYS A 430 -4.76 2.30 -2.91
CA CYS A 430 -4.51 0.95 -2.37
C CYS A 430 -5.46 -0.08 -2.98
N ASN A 431 -6.73 0.29 -3.18
CA ASN A 431 -7.66 -0.50 -3.99
C ASN A 431 -7.35 -0.28 -5.47
N SER A 432 -6.55 -1.17 -6.05
CA SER A 432 -6.06 -1.14 -7.43
C SER A 432 -6.64 -2.27 -8.28
N ASN A 433 -7.97 -2.43 -8.25
CA ASN A 433 -8.67 -3.43 -9.07
C ASN A 433 -8.90 -2.89 -10.50
N ALA A 434 -8.23 -3.50 -11.49
CA ALA A 434 -8.29 -3.10 -12.90
C ALA A 434 -9.69 -3.26 -13.52
N ALA A 435 -10.43 -4.30 -13.14
CA ALA A 435 -11.82 -4.51 -13.60
C ALA A 435 -12.82 -3.53 -12.96
N LYS A 436 -12.47 -2.89 -11.83
CA LYS A 436 -13.35 -2.00 -11.05
C LYS A 436 -12.91 -0.54 -11.07
N GLY A 437 -12.35 -0.06 -12.18
CA GLY A 437 -12.19 1.37 -12.44
C GLY A 437 -10.89 2.00 -11.91
N PHE A 438 -9.89 1.18 -11.59
CA PHE A 438 -8.48 1.59 -11.58
C PHE A 438 -7.93 1.59 -13.02
N GLU A 439 -7.26 2.65 -13.44
CA GLU A 439 -6.75 2.81 -14.81
C GLU A 439 -5.23 2.59 -14.85
N ILE A 440 -4.80 1.40 -15.29
CA ILE A 440 -3.38 1.03 -15.40
C ILE A 440 -2.60 2.07 -16.24
N GLY A 441 -1.43 2.46 -15.74
CA GLY A 441 -0.53 3.45 -16.37
C GLY A 441 -0.89 4.92 -16.14
N LYS A 442 -2.12 5.20 -15.66
CA LYS A 442 -2.58 6.54 -15.28
C LYS A 442 -2.71 6.67 -13.77
N ASP A 443 -3.43 5.74 -13.14
CA ASP A 443 -3.41 5.56 -11.69
C ASP A 443 -2.14 4.77 -11.30
N THR A 444 -1.79 4.80 -10.01
CA THR A 444 -0.71 3.98 -9.46
C THR A 444 -1.17 3.26 -8.21
N THR A 445 -0.68 2.04 -8.00
CA THR A 445 -1.02 1.25 -6.82
C THR A 445 -0.20 1.72 -5.63
N LEU A 446 -0.88 2.22 -4.60
CA LEU A 446 -0.29 2.58 -3.32
C LEU A 446 -0.10 1.31 -2.46
N PRO A 447 1.13 0.96 -2.02
CA PRO A 447 1.31 -0.17 -1.11
C PRO A 447 0.53 -0.02 0.19
N VAL A 448 -0.18 -1.07 0.59
CA VAL A 448 -0.84 -1.15 1.90
C VAL A 448 0.20 -1.55 2.94
N THR A 449 0.52 -0.66 3.87
CA THR A 449 1.53 -0.94 4.92
C THR A 449 0.90 -0.92 6.29
N TYR A 450 0.94 -2.06 7.00
CA TYR A 450 0.45 -2.13 8.39
C TYR A 450 1.51 -1.63 9.37
N ILE A 451 1.48 -0.32 9.65
CA ILE A 451 2.46 0.33 10.52
C ILE A 451 2.02 0.23 11.98
N ARG A 452 2.79 -0.55 12.75
CA ARG A 452 2.57 -0.84 14.18
C ARG A 452 3.11 0.29 15.08
N SER A 453 4.32 0.77 14.79
CA SER A 453 5.02 1.85 15.50
C SER A 453 5.43 2.95 14.51
N MET A 454 5.28 4.23 14.87
CA MET A 454 5.78 5.35 14.05
C MET A 454 7.28 5.58 14.30
N GLU A 455 7.73 5.13 15.46
CA GLU A 455 9.06 5.29 16.00
C GLU A 455 10.02 4.29 15.32
N ALA A 456 9.53 3.09 15.03
CA ALA A 456 10.24 2.02 14.33
C ALA A 456 9.38 1.41 13.20
N PRO A 457 9.22 2.11 12.04
CA PRO A 457 8.43 1.60 10.91
C PRO A 457 9.10 0.40 10.20
N VAL A 458 10.39 0.18 10.44
CA VAL A 458 11.25 -0.87 9.87
C VAL A 458 11.72 -1.88 10.93
N GLU A 459 10.97 -2.02 12.02
CA GLU A 459 11.27 -2.99 13.08
C GLU A 459 11.00 -4.44 12.61
N ASN A 460 11.75 -5.40 13.16
CA ASN A 460 11.59 -6.85 12.91
C ASN A 460 11.77 -7.32 11.45
N LEU A 461 12.36 -6.53 10.55
CA LEU A 461 12.65 -6.94 9.16
C LEU A 461 13.50 -8.22 9.04
N GLY A 462 13.57 -8.75 7.81
CA GLY A 462 14.32 -9.95 7.46
C GLY A 462 13.58 -11.23 7.81
N GLY A 463 14.01 -12.36 7.25
CA GLY A 463 13.53 -13.69 7.61
C GLY A 463 14.66 -14.70 7.69
N LYS A 464 14.32 -15.98 7.78
CA LYS A 464 15.32 -17.06 7.84
C LYS A 464 15.93 -17.33 6.46
N PRO A 465 17.15 -17.89 6.39
CA PRO A 465 17.69 -18.37 5.12
C PRO A 465 16.79 -19.48 4.53
N PRO A 466 16.82 -19.72 3.20
CA PRO A 466 15.99 -20.73 2.54
C PRO A 466 16.04 -22.13 3.18
N SER A 467 17.21 -22.54 3.66
CA SER A 467 17.46 -23.83 4.33
C SER A 467 16.73 -24.02 5.66
N GLU A 468 16.24 -22.94 6.28
CA GLU A 468 15.50 -22.97 7.55
C GLU A 468 13.99 -22.67 7.35
N ARG A 469 13.55 -22.46 6.10
CA ARG A 469 12.14 -22.19 5.76
C ARG A 469 11.37 -23.49 5.57
N ASN A 470 11.15 -24.18 6.69
CA ASN A 470 10.56 -25.52 6.74
C ASN A 470 9.01 -25.53 6.56
N ILE A 471 8.36 -24.36 6.51
CA ILE A 471 6.93 -24.25 6.19
C ILE A 471 6.78 -23.98 4.69
N LEU A 472 5.99 -24.77 3.97
CA LEU A 472 5.75 -24.55 2.54
C LEU A 472 5.01 -23.23 2.33
N ALA A 473 3.84 -23.07 2.94
CA ALA A 473 3.04 -21.85 2.84
C ALA A 473 2.42 -21.42 4.17
N PHE A 474 2.30 -20.11 4.37
CA PHE A 474 1.62 -19.54 5.54
C PHE A 474 0.53 -18.52 5.17
N PHE A 475 -0.56 -18.55 5.94
CA PHE A 475 -1.62 -17.55 5.95
C PHE A 475 -2.19 -17.39 7.36
N ALA A 476 -2.47 -16.15 7.76
CA ALA A 476 -3.37 -15.84 8.86
C ALA A 476 -4.03 -14.48 8.64
N GLY A 477 -5.28 -14.32 9.09
CA GLY A 477 -6.00 -13.05 9.01
C GLY A 477 -7.51 -13.14 9.26
N GLY A 478 -8.15 -11.97 9.39
CA GLY A 478 -9.61 -11.87 9.55
C GLY A 478 -10.39 -12.44 8.36
N MET A 479 -11.56 -13.03 8.60
CA MET A 479 -12.44 -13.64 7.58
C MET A 479 -13.25 -12.60 6.78
N HIS A 480 -12.55 -11.58 6.27
CA HIS A 480 -13.12 -10.53 5.43
C HIS A 480 -13.09 -10.95 3.96
N GLY A 481 -14.21 -10.72 3.25
CA GLY A 481 -14.40 -11.17 1.87
C GLY A 481 -14.69 -12.66 1.73
N TYR A 482 -15.20 -13.07 0.57
CA TYR A 482 -15.59 -14.45 0.29
C TYR A 482 -14.39 -15.42 0.16
N LEU A 483 -13.23 -14.91 -0.27
CA LEU A 483 -12.10 -15.77 -0.65
C LEU A 483 -11.40 -16.43 0.54
N ARG A 484 -11.31 -15.76 1.69
CA ARG A 484 -10.57 -16.27 2.86
C ARG A 484 -11.25 -17.50 3.49
N PRO A 485 -12.60 -17.53 3.67
CA PRO A 485 -13.31 -18.76 4.03
C PRO A 485 -13.01 -19.93 3.09
N ILE A 486 -12.99 -19.70 1.76
CA ILE A 486 -12.68 -20.74 0.76
C ILE A 486 -11.24 -21.25 0.94
N LEU A 487 -10.26 -20.35 1.10
CA LEU A 487 -8.86 -20.72 1.36
C LEU A 487 -8.73 -21.63 2.60
N LEU A 488 -9.44 -21.31 3.68
CA LEU A 488 -9.44 -22.12 4.91
C LEU A 488 -10.16 -23.45 4.71
N GLN A 489 -11.31 -23.48 4.03
CA GLN A 489 -12.04 -24.71 3.72
C GLN A 489 -11.17 -25.76 3.01
N TYR A 490 -10.34 -25.31 2.07
CA TYR A 490 -9.44 -26.18 1.31
C TYR A 490 -8.14 -26.55 2.03
N TRP A 491 -7.58 -25.70 2.90
CA TRP A 491 -6.21 -25.89 3.42
C TRP A 491 -6.03 -25.82 4.93
N GLN A 492 -6.99 -25.31 5.70
CA GLN A 492 -6.86 -25.22 7.16
C GLN A 492 -6.75 -26.63 7.76
N ASN A 493 -5.64 -26.87 8.47
CA ASN A 493 -5.33 -28.14 9.14
C ASN A 493 -5.37 -29.38 8.22
N LYS A 494 -5.27 -29.21 6.89
CA LYS A 494 -5.26 -30.33 5.93
C LYS A 494 -3.89 -30.95 5.75
N GLU A 495 -2.86 -30.11 5.72
CA GLU A 495 -1.49 -30.48 5.41
C GLU A 495 -0.54 -29.85 6.42
N SER A 496 0.47 -30.60 6.88
CA SER A 496 1.32 -30.16 7.98
C SER A 496 2.25 -29.00 7.60
N ASP A 497 2.59 -28.87 6.31
CA ASP A 497 3.44 -27.82 5.72
C ASP A 497 2.65 -26.58 5.25
N MET A 498 1.32 -26.67 5.18
CA MET A 498 0.41 -25.57 4.85
C MET A 498 -0.15 -24.94 6.14
N LYS A 499 0.57 -23.96 6.71
CA LYS A 499 0.15 -23.23 7.92
C LYS A 499 -0.90 -22.17 7.59
N ILE A 500 -2.10 -22.61 7.22
CA ILE A 500 -3.25 -21.76 6.86
C ILE A 500 -4.20 -21.65 8.04
N PHE A 501 -4.36 -20.44 8.57
CA PHE A 501 -5.16 -20.15 9.77
C PHE A 501 -6.16 -19.00 9.57
N GLY A 502 -7.15 -18.94 10.45
CA GLY A 502 -8.04 -17.79 10.59
C GLY A 502 -7.38 -16.58 11.28
N PRO A 503 -8.14 -15.79 12.04
CA PRO A 503 -7.59 -14.74 12.88
C PRO A 503 -6.64 -15.35 13.92
N MET A 504 -5.39 -14.90 13.97
CA MET A 504 -4.50 -15.21 15.09
C MET A 504 -4.74 -14.24 16.26
N PRO A 505 -4.43 -14.64 17.51
CA PRO A 505 -4.47 -13.75 18.67
C PRO A 505 -3.71 -12.43 18.44
N ARG A 506 -4.31 -11.32 18.91
CA ARG A 506 -3.79 -9.95 18.74
C ARG A 506 -2.88 -9.51 19.90
N ASP A 507 -2.61 -10.39 20.85
CA ASP A 507 -1.68 -10.20 21.96
C ASP A 507 -0.21 -10.20 21.49
N VAL A 508 0.73 -10.07 22.43
CA VAL A 508 2.16 -10.05 22.12
C VAL A 508 2.62 -11.39 21.52
N GLU A 509 2.15 -12.50 22.07
CA GLU A 509 2.56 -13.84 21.66
C GLU A 509 1.97 -14.25 20.31
N GLY A 510 0.68 -13.99 20.06
CA GLY A 510 0.07 -14.20 18.74
C GLY A 510 0.74 -13.35 17.64
N LYS A 511 1.04 -12.08 17.94
CA LYS A 511 1.84 -11.21 17.04
C LYS A 511 3.25 -11.76 16.81
N ARG A 512 3.90 -12.37 17.80
CA ARG A 512 5.23 -12.99 17.68
C ARG A 512 5.16 -14.24 16.79
N LYS A 513 4.25 -15.17 17.10
CA LYS A 513 4.02 -16.39 16.29
C LYS A 513 3.71 -16.07 14.83
N TYR A 514 2.91 -15.04 14.56
CA TYR A 514 2.64 -14.57 13.19
C TYR A 514 3.93 -14.20 12.44
N ARG A 515 4.82 -13.43 13.08
CA ARG A 515 6.13 -13.05 12.49
C ARG A 515 7.01 -14.29 12.28
N GLU A 516 7.09 -15.18 13.27
CA GLU A 516 7.89 -16.41 13.16
C GLU A 516 7.44 -17.32 12.02
N HIS A 517 6.13 -17.44 11.79
CA HIS A 517 5.62 -18.17 10.62
C HIS A 517 5.99 -17.49 9.30
N MET A 518 5.77 -16.18 9.14
CA MET A 518 6.19 -15.44 7.94
C MET A 518 7.70 -15.57 7.66
N LYS A 519 8.54 -15.49 8.70
CA LYS A 519 9.99 -15.64 8.60
C LYS A 519 10.47 -17.07 8.31
N SER A 520 9.65 -18.09 8.63
CA SER A 520 9.99 -19.51 8.47
C SER A 520 9.26 -20.20 7.30
N SER A 521 8.53 -19.44 6.48
CA SER A 521 7.79 -19.98 5.33
C SER A 521 8.49 -19.70 4.01
N LYS A 522 8.42 -20.63 3.05
CA LYS A 522 8.86 -20.40 1.68
C LYS A 522 7.95 -19.37 0.99
N TYR A 523 6.64 -19.62 1.10
CA TYR A 523 5.59 -18.85 0.44
C TYR A 523 4.62 -18.20 1.44
N CYS A 524 4.19 -16.97 1.18
CA CYS A 524 3.26 -16.24 2.05
C CYS A 524 2.00 -15.82 1.29
N ILE A 525 0.85 -16.35 1.69
CA ILE A 525 -0.40 -16.23 0.94
C ILE A 525 -1.02 -14.84 1.14
N CYS A 526 -1.14 -14.13 0.04
CA CYS A 526 -1.65 -12.77 -0.08
C CYS A 526 -3.09 -12.78 -0.63
N ALA A 527 -3.96 -13.62 -0.04
CA ALA A 527 -5.39 -13.65 -0.40
C ALA A 527 -6.11 -12.33 -0.08
N LYS A 528 -6.97 -11.87 -1.00
CA LYS A 528 -7.76 -10.62 -0.92
C LYS A 528 -8.67 -10.53 0.31
N GLY A 529 -9.18 -9.34 0.61
CA GLY A 529 -10.20 -9.10 1.65
C GLY A 529 -11.58 -8.85 1.04
N TYR A 530 -12.29 -7.85 1.56
CA TYR A 530 -13.42 -7.25 0.83
C TYR A 530 -12.95 -6.66 -0.51
N GLU A 531 -11.82 -5.96 -0.49
CA GLU A 531 -11.12 -5.46 -1.67
C GLU A 531 -9.88 -6.30 -2.02
N VAL A 532 -9.34 -6.05 -3.21
CA VAL A 532 -8.19 -6.78 -3.79
C VAL A 532 -6.89 -6.69 -2.99
N HIS A 533 -6.74 -5.65 -2.18
CA HIS A 533 -5.47 -5.34 -1.52
C HIS A 533 -5.33 -6.03 -0.16
N THR A 534 -4.09 -6.15 0.32
CA THR A 534 -3.81 -6.64 1.67
C THR A 534 -2.41 -6.20 2.14
N PRO A 535 -2.23 -5.84 3.43
CA PRO A 535 -0.89 -5.56 3.97
C PRO A 535 0.06 -6.75 3.85
N ARG A 536 -0.46 -7.98 3.73
CA ARG A 536 0.33 -9.21 3.57
C ARG A 536 1.25 -9.20 2.35
N VAL A 537 0.92 -8.47 1.28
CA VAL A 537 1.83 -8.31 0.11
C VAL A 537 3.15 -7.68 0.56
N VAL A 538 3.06 -6.59 1.32
CA VAL A 538 4.23 -5.87 1.84
C VAL A 538 4.89 -6.62 3.00
N GLU A 539 4.11 -7.19 3.92
CA GLU A 539 4.66 -7.97 5.03
C GLU A 539 5.42 -9.23 4.56
N SER A 540 5.00 -9.86 3.46
CA SER A 540 5.75 -10.98 2.85
C SER A 540 7.15 -10.54 2.42
N ILE A 541 7.25 -9.39 1.75
CA ILE A 541 8.52 -8.80 1.32
C ILE A 541 9.40 -8.40 2.52
N TYR A 542 8.80 -7.87 3.59
CA TYR A 542 9.51 -7.50 4.83
C TYR A 542 10.17 -8.70 5.53
N TYR A 543 9.53 -9.87 5.50
CA TYR A 543 10.03 -11.11 6.11
C TYR A 543 10.71 -12.04 5.08
N GLU A 544 11.07 -11.52 3.91
CA GLU A 544 11.77 -12.22 2.82
C GLU A 544 11.05 -13.50 2.35
N CYS A 545 9.74 -13.53 2.49
CA CYS A 545 8.87 -14.63 2.11
C CYS A 545 8.32 -14.37 0.70
N VAL A 546 8.34 -15.37 -0.19
CA VAL A 546 7.87 -15.19 -1.57
C VAL A 546 6.36 -14.93 -1.57
N PRO A 547 5.87 -13.76 -2.04
CA PRO A 547 4.45 -13.45 -1.99
C PRO A 547 3.67 -14.32 -2.99
N VAL A 548 2.58 -14.93 -2.53
CA VAL A 548 1.62 -15.64 -3.38
C VAL A 548 0.31 -14.86 -3.41
N ILE A 549 0.14 -14.03 -4.44
CA ILE A 549 -1.03 -13.16 -4.60
C ILE A 549 -2.20 -14.00 -5.10
N ILE A 550 -3.26 -14.07 -4.29
CA ILE A 550 -4.55 -14.68 -4.68
C ILE A 550 -5.61 -13.58 -4.62
N SER A 551 -5.67 -12.80 -5.69
CA SER A 551 -6.63 -11.72 -5.87
C SER A 551 -6.73 -11.39 -7.35
N ASP A 552 -7.83 -11.82 -7.97
CA ASP A 552 -8.09 -11.53 -9.36
C ASP A 552 -8.23 -10.00 -9.57
N ASP A 553 -7.78 -9.54 -10.74
CA ASP A 553 -7.72 -8.14 -11.19
C ASP A 553 -6.89 -7.17 -10.32
N TYR A 554 -6.11 -7.67 -9.35
CA TYR A 554 -5.22 -6.82 -8.54
C TYR A 554 -4.00 -6.38 -9.35
N VAL A 555 -3.81 -5.07 -9.49
CA VAL A 555 -2.58 -4.49 -10.03
C VAL A 555 -1.59 -4.30 -8.87
N PRO A 556 -0.48 -5.05 -8.79
CA PRO A 556 0.46 -4.94 -7.67
C PRO A 556 1.19 -3.59 -7.65
N PRO A 557 1.79 -3.18 -6.51
CA PRO A 557 2.48 -1.90 -6.43
C PRO A 557 3.69 -1.75 -7.36
N PHE A 558 3.85 -0.58 -7.95
CA PHE A 558 4.93 -0.26 -8.90
C PHE A 558 4.98 -1.21 -10.10
N PHE A 559 3.83 -1.70 -10.58
CA PHE A 559 3.72 -2.63 -11.72
C PHE A 559 4.41 -2.11 -12.99
N GLU A 560 4.41 -0.78 -13.18
CA GLU A 560 5.09 -0.08 -14.27
C GLU A 560 6.62 0.01 -14.14
N VAL A 561 7.17 -0.39 -12.99
CA VAL A 561 8.61 -0.39 -12.69
C VAL A 561 9.14 -1.80 -12.45
N LEU A 562 8.47 -2.58 -11.60
CA LEU A 562 8.91 -3.89 -11.11
C LEU A 562 8.26 -5.03 -11.88
N ASN A 563 9.06 -6.02 -12.27
CA ASN A 563 8.56 -7.28 -12.82
C ASN A 563 8.14 -8.20 -11.65
N TRP A 564 6.85 -8.23 -11.32
CA TRP A 564 6.34 -9.02 -10.19
C TRP A 564 6.49 -10.54 -10.39
N GLU A 565 6.39 -11.04 -11.62
CA GLU A 565 6.61 -12.46 -11.95
C GLU A 565 8.08 -12.89 -11.74
N ALA A 566 8.99 -11.93 -11.52
CA ALA A 566 10.37 -12.22 -11.17
C ALA A 566 10.56 -12.65 -9.71
N PHE A 567 9.67 -12.29 -8.79
CA PHE A 567 9.85 -12.47 -7.34
C PHE A 567 8.57 -12.81 -6.55
N ALA A 568 7.41 -12.92 -7.21
CA ALA A 568 6.13 -13.28 -6.62
C ALA A 568 5.37 -14.23 -7.55
N ILE A 569 4.41 -14.95 -6.98
CA ILE A 569 3.54 -15.89 -7.70
C ILE A 569 2.13 -15.31 -7.70
N LEU A 570 1.48 -15.25 -8.86
CA LEU A 570 0.08 -14.85 -9.00
C LEU A 570 -0.75 -16.09 -9.30
N VAL A 571 -1.76 -16.37 -8.46
CA VAL A 571 -2.63 -17.54 -8.56
C VAL A 571 -4.07 -17.04 -8.70
N GLN A 572 -4.81 -17.53 -9.69
CA GLN A 572 -6.21 -17.18 -9.86
C GLN A 572 -7.04 -17.73 -8.70
N GLU A 573 -8.12 -17.04 -8.34
CA GLU A 573 -8.95 -17.43 -7.18
C GLU A 573 -9.56 -18.84 -7.33
N LYS A 574 -9.88 -19.24 -8.56
CA LYS A 574 -10.39 -20.58 -8.91
C LYS A 574 -9.37 -21.71 -8.66
N ASP A 575 -8.08 -21.40 -8.61
CA ASP A 575 -6.99 -22.38 -8.52
C ASP A 575 -6.60 -22.67 -7.05
N ILE A 576 -7.28 -22.07 -6.06
CA ILE A 576 -7.13 -22.38 -4.63
C ILE A 576 -7.14 -23.88 -4.33
N PRO A 577 -8.03 -24.73 -4.89
CA PRO A 577 -8.03 -26.17 -4.62
C PRO A 577 -6.74 -26.89 -5.03
N SER A 578 -5.96 -26.30 -5.93
CA SER A 578 -4.68 -26.82 -6.43
C SER A 578 -3.46 -26.10 -5.84
N LEU A 579 -3.65 -25.15 -4.91
CA LEU A 579 -2.60 -24.25 -4.41
C LEU A 579 -1.33 -24.98 -3.95
N ARG A 580 -1.44 -26.05 -3.14
CA ARG A 580 -0.26 -26.80 -2.67
C ARG A 580 0.50 -27.43 -3.84
N ASN A 581 -0.21 -28.00 -4.83
CA ASN A 581 0.40 -28.60 -6.01
C ASN A 581 1.10 -27.54 -6.89
N ILE A 582 0.53 -26.33 -7.00
CA ILE A 582 1.15 -25.20 -7.70
C ILE A 582 2.43 -24.75 -7.01
N LEU A 583 2.47 -24.73 -5.67
CA LEU A 583 3.67 -24.32 -4.92
C LEU A 583 4.76 -25.40 -4.90
N LEU A 584 4.38 -26.69 -4.97
CA LEU A 584 5.30 -27.82 -5.05
C LEU A 584 5.85 -28.09 -6.46
N SER A 585 5.16 -27.65 -7.52
CA SER A 585 5.65 -27.80 -8.91
C SER A 585 6.74 -26.79 -9.28
N ILE A 586 6.97 -25.77 -8.44
CA ILE A 586 8.03 -24.78 -8.63
C ILE A 586 9.38 -25.41 -8.23
N PRO A 587 10.36 -25.51 -9.14
CA PRO A 587 11.68 -26.06 -8.80
C PRO A 587 12.40 -25.26 -7.71
N GLU A 588 13.19 -25.93 -6.86
CA GLU A 588 13.90 -25.29 -5.75
C GLU A 588 14.82 -24.14 -6.23
N GLU A 589 15.52 -24.31 -7.36
CA GLU A 589 16.33 -23.26 -7.98
C GLU A 589 15.50 -22.00 -8.30
N LYS A 590 14.27 -22.19 -8.80
CA LYS A 590 13.36 -21.09 -9.11
C LYS A 590 12.83 -20.41 -7.84
N TYR A 591 12.57 -21.18 -6.78
CA TYR A 591 12.24 -20.65 -5.47
C TYR A 591 13.39 -19.82 -4.88
N LEU A 592 14.63 -20.31 -4.94
CA LEU A 592 15.83 -19.62 -4.47
C LEU A 592 16.06 -18.30 -5.24
N GLU A 593 15.86 -18.31 -6.55
CA GLU A 593 15.89 -17.10 -7.39
C GLU A 593 14.85 -16.07 -6.93
N MET A 594 13.59 -16.48 -6.74
CA MET A 594 12.54 -15.58 -6.26
C MET A 594 12.84 -15.03 -4.86
N HIS A 595 13.26 -15.87 -3.92
CA HIS A 595 13.65 -15.45 -2.56
C HIS A 595 14.78 -14.42 -2.59
N ALA A 596 15.84 -14.65 -3.37
CA ALA A 596 16.91 -13.67 -3.55
C ALA A 596 16.40 -12.34 -4.11
N ARG A 597 15.47 -12.38 -5.08
CA ARG A 597 14.87 -11.19 -5.68
C ARG A 597 13.91 -10.44 -4.76
N VAL A 598 13.19 -11.13 -3.86
CA VAL A 598 12.40 -10.50 -2.79
C VAL A 598 13.30 -9.62 -1.90
N LYS A 599 14.51 -10.09 -1.56
CA LYS A 599 15.49 -9.30 -0.80
C LYS A 599 15.94 -8.06 -1.57
N LEU A 600 16.16 -8.17 -2.88
CA LEU A 600 16.56 -7.06 -3.75
C LEU A 600 15.48 -5.96 -3.80
N VAL A 601 14.19 -6.32 -3.93
CA VAL A 601 13.11 -5.33 -3.98
C VAL A 601 12.70 -4.79 -2.61
N GLN A 602 13.10 -5.42 -1.49
CA GLN A 602 12.63 -5.08 -0.14
C GLN A 602 12.77 -3.58 0.19
N GLY A 603 13.89 -2.96 -0.18
CA GLY A 603 14.15 -1.54 0.07
C GLY A 603 13.08 -0.60 -0.51
N HIS A 604 12.45 -0.97 -1.63
CA HIS A 604 11.39 -0.19 -2.29
C HIS A 604 10.07 -0.15 -1.52
N PHE A 605 9.90 -1.01 -0.52
CA PHE A 605 8.69 -1.11 0.28
C PHE A 605 8.88 -0.57 1.70
N LEU A 606 10.06 -0.04 2.06
CA LEU A 606 10.35 0.47 3.40
C LEU A 606 10.01 1.97 3.53
N TRP A 607 9.31 2.34 4.62
CA TRP A 607 9.12 3.72 5.03
C TRP A 607 10.25 4.22 5.92
N HIS A 608 10.86 5.36 5.56
CA HIS A 608 11.86 6.02 6.40
C HIS A 608 11.34 7.38 6.91
N LYS A 609 11.65 7.71 8.18
CA LYS A 609 11.33 9.04 8.77
C LYS A 609 11.98 10.20 8.00
N ARG A 610 13.11 9.94 7.35
CA ARG A 610 13.78 10.79 6.38
C ARG A 610 13.90 9.97 5.09
N PRO A 611 13.25 10.35 3.99
CA PRO A 611 13.22 9.51 2.79
C PRO A 611 14.62 9.26 2.23
N VAL A 612 14.92 8.02 1.84
CA VAL A 612 16.19 7.61 1.22
C VAL A 612 15.96 7.16 -0.23
N LYS A 613 17.02 7.15 -1.06
CA LYS A 613 16.89 6.89 -2.50
C LYS A 613 16.19 5.54 -2.75
N TYR A 614 15.19 5.54 -3.63
CA TYR A 614 14.37 4.39 -4.00
C TYR A 614 13.54 3.77 -2.86
N ASP A 615 13.34 4.45 -1.73
CA ASP A 615 12.42 3.97 -0.69
C ASP A 615 10.94 4.16 -1.08
N LEU A 616 10.03 3.64 -0.24
CA LEU A 616 8.60 3.64 -0.52
C LEU A 616 8.03 5.04 -0.83
N PHE A 617 8.50 6.09 -0.15
CA PHE A 617 8.11 7.46 -0.47
C PHE A 617 8.52 7.86 -1.90
N HIS A 618 9.79 7.62 -2.25
CA HIS A 618 10.29 7.98 -3.58
C HIS A 618 9.71 7.12 -4.69
N MET A 619 9.41 5.84 -4.43
CA MET A 619 8.78 4.95 -5.41
C MET A 619 7.35 5.40 -5.73
N ILE A 620 6.53 5.73 -4.70
CA ILE A 620 5.18 6.29 -4.93
C ILE A 620 5.26 7.63 -5.70
N LEU A 621 6.19 8.51 -5.31
CA LEU A 621 6.38 9.80 -5.99
C LEU A 621 6.85 9.61 -7.45
N HIS A 622 7.70 8.61 -7.69
CA HIS A 622 8.19 8.24 -9.02
C HIS A 622 7.07 7.72 -9.91
N SER A 623 6.18 6.86 -9.41
CA SER A 623 5.01 6.40 -10.16
C SER A 623 4.08 7.54 -10.58
N VAL A 624 3.76 8.46 -9.65
CA VAL A 624 2.96 9.66 -9.96
C VAL A 624 3.66 10.55 -11.01
N TRP A 625 4.98 10.72 -10.88
CA TRP A 625 5.80 11.45 -11.85
C TRP A 625 5.81 10.79 -13.24
N TYR A 626 6.03 9.48 -13.30
CA TYR A 626 6.08 8.69 -14.52
C TYR A 626 4.76 8.81 -15.29
N ASN A 627 3.64 8.58 -14.61
CA ASN A 627 2.31 8.72 -15.19
C ASN A 627 2.10 10.15 -15.73
N ARG A 628 2.53 11.20 -15.01
CA ARG A 628 2.45 12.59 -15.51
C ARG A 628 3.30 12.82 -16.77
N VAL A 629 4.50 12.27 -16.84
CA VAL A 629 5.42 12.44 -17.98
C VAL A 629 4.87 11.75 -19.23
N PHE A 630 4.35 10.53 -19.11
CA PHE A 630 3.86 9.77 -20.26
C PHE A 630 2.41 10.12 -20.67
N HIS A 631 1.60 10.68 -19.76
CA HIS A 631 0.25 11.15 -20.07
C HIS A 631 0.12 12.65 -20.40
N ILE A 632 1.22 13.40 -20.48
CA ILE A 632 1.19 14.81 -20.90
C ILE A 632 0.66 14.95 -22.34
N LYS A 633 -0.13 16.00 -22.56
CA LYS A 633 -0.48 16.50 -23.90
C LYS A 633 -0.04 17.93 -24.06
N THR A 634 0.38 18.28 -25.27
CA THR A 634 0.51 19.67 -25.73
C THR A 634 -0.87 20.25 -26.03
N ARG A 635 -0.93 21.58 -26.16
CA ARG A 635 -2.09 22.27 -26.74
C ARG A 635 -2.14 21.99 -28.24
#